data_AF-A0A938SAM1-F1
#
_entry.id   AF-A0A938SAM1-F1
#
_cell.length_a   1.000
_cell.length_b   1.000
_cell.length_c   1.000
_cell.angle_alpha   90.00
_cell.angle_beta   90.00
_cell.angle_gamma   90.00
#
_symmetry.space_group_name_H-M   'P 1'
#
loop_
_entity.id
_entity.type
_entity.pdbx_description
1 polymer ?
#
loop_
_entity_poly.entity_id
_entity_poly.type
_entity_poly.pdbx_seq_one_letter_code
_entity_poly.pdbx_strand_id
1 'polypeptide(L)' 'MSRTQTKEVLEIPRAVLESVDTLDELEDWLMARNPAIIAQLRQARKDDLAGNFRPWKPHHTR' A
#
# COMPACT_ATOMS: atom_id res chain seq x y z
N MET A 1 -28.60 18.85 -4.15
CA MET A 1 -28.28 17.74 -3.23
C MET A 1 -26.76 17.58 -3.21
N SER A 2 -26.10 18.14 -2.20
CA SER A 2 -24.65 18.11 -2.09
C SER A 2 -24.22 16.78 -1.50
N ARG A 3 -23.44 15.98 -2.24
CA ARG A 3 -22.80 14.77 -1.71
C ARG A 3 -21.83 15.20 -0.62
N THR A 4 -22.13 14.88 0.63
CA THR A 4 -21.16 14.98 1.72
C THR A 4 -20.06 13.97 1.44
N GLN A 5 -18.90 14.44 0.98
CA GLN A 5 -17.72 13.60 0.81
C GLN A 5 -17.20 13.28 2.22
N THR A 6 -17.41 12.06 2.69
CA THR A 6 -16.79 11.55 3.90
C THR A 6 -15.28 11.54 3.67
N LYS A 7 -14.55 12.48 4.27
CA LYS A 7 -13.09 12.43 4.31
C LYS A 7 -12.72 11.27 5.22
N GLU A 8 -12.29 10.15 4.64
CA GLU A 8 -11.63 9.09 5.40
C GLU A 8 -10.31 9.66 5.94
N VAL A 9 -10.22 9.79 7.26
CA VAL A 9 -9.02 10.29 7.94
C VAL A 9 -8.22 9.06 8.39
N LEU A 10 -6.94 9.03 8.02
CA LEU A 10 -5.98 8.02 8.47
C LEU A 10 -5.03 8.67 9.48
N GLU A 11 -4.79 7.99 10.61
CA GLU A 11 -3.83 8.45 11.61
C GLU A 11 -2.43 7.90 11.30
N ILE A 12 -1.47 8.82 11.19
CA ILE A 12 -0.05 8.49 11.00
C ILE A 12 0.68 8.83 12.29
N PRO A 13 1.39 7.87 12.93
CA PRO A 13 2.20 8.17 14.09
C PRO A 13 3.25 9.24 13.77
N ARG A 14 3.37 10.25 14.63
CA ARG A 14 4.27 11.38 14.43
C ARG A 14 5.72 10.93 14.16
N ALA A 15 6.23 9.96 14.93
CA ALA A 15 7.58 9.44 14.75
C ALA A 15 7.81 8.83 13.36
N VAL A 16 6.77 8.28 12.72
CA VAL A 16 6.87 7.76 11.35
C VAL A 16 6.93 8.92 10.35
N LEU A 17 6.03 9.90 10.51
CA LEU A 17 5.99 11.08 9.64
C LEU A 17 7.31 11.89 9.71
N GLU A 18 7.93 11.93 10.88
CA GLU A 18 9.23 12.59 11.08
C GLU A 18 10.42 11.74 10.57
N SER A 19 10.21 10.45 10.28
CA SER A 19 11.27 9.54 9.81
C SER A 19 11.33 9.34 8.30
N VAL A 20 10.32 9.81 7.57
CA VAL A 20 10.26 9.68 6.10
C VAL A 20 10.77 10.95 5.45
N ASP A 21 11.66 10.81 4.47
CA ASP A 21 12.24 11.92 3.72
C ASP A 21 11.47 12.19 2.42
N THR A 22 10.76 11.17 1.91
CA THR A 22 10.07 11.23 0.62
C THR A 22 8.61 10.75 0.71
N LEU A 23 7.78 11.22 -0.23
CA LEU A 23 6.40 10.74 -0.35
C LEU A 23 6.37 9.24 -0.66
N ASP A 24 7.28 8.76 -1.51
CA ASP A 24 7.37 7.35 -1.88
C ASP A 24 7.61 6.46 -0.64
N GLU A 25 8.43 6.89 0.33
CA GLU A 25 8.64 6.18 1.59
C GLU A 25 7.39 6.11 2.47
N LEU A 26 6.62 7.21 2.53
CA LEU A 26 5.35 7.21 3.26
C LEU A 26 4.33 6.30 2.59
N GLU A 27 4.28 6.30 1.25
CA GLU A 27 3.44 5.39 0.46
C GLU A 27 3.81 3.93 0.72
N ASP A 28 5.10 3.58 0.69
CA ASP A 28 5.59 2.23 1.01
C ASP A 28 5.18 1.81 2.42
N TRP A 29 5.31 2.69 3.40
CA TRP A 29 4.90 2.43 4.78
C TRP A 29 3.38 2.20 4.90
N LEU A 30 2.57 2.99 4.19
CA LEU A 30 1.11 2.81 4.15
C LEU A 30 0.73 1.49 3.47
N MET A 31 1.39 1.16 2.35
CA MET A 31 1.17 -0.09 1.62
C MET A 31 1.51 -1.32 2.47
N ALA A 32 2.61 -1.26 3.24
CA ALA A 32 3.01 -2.32 4.15
C ALA A 32 1.97 -2.60 5.26
N ARG A 33 1.13 -1.61 5.59
CA ARG A 33 0.07 -1.71 6.59
C ARG A 33 -1.30 -2.06 5.99
N ASN A 34 -1.45 -2.05 4.68
CA ASN A 34 -2.70 -2.39 4.02
C ASN A 34 -2.86 -3.93 3.91
N PRO A 35 -3.83 -4.53 4.63
CA PRO A 35 -3.98 -5.99 4.67
C PRO A 35 -4.33 -6.59 3.29
N ALA A 36 -5.03 -5.84 2.44
CA ALA A 36 -5.38 -6.31 1.10
C ALA A 36 -4.14 -6.37 0.19
N ILE A 37 -3.25 -5.38 0.28
CA ILE A 37 -1.99 -5.38 -0.47
C ILE A 37 -1.08 -6.50 0.03
N ILE A 38 -0.93 -6.65 1.34
CA ILE A 38 -0.15 -7.74 1.95
C ILE A 38 -0.68 -9.12 1.53
N ALA A 39 -2.01 -9.30 1.46
CA ALA A 39 -2.61 -10.54 0.97
C ALA A 39 -2.26 -10.82 -0.50
N GLN A 40 -2.30 -9.80 -1.36
CA GLN A 40 -1.90 -9.92 -2.77
C GLN A 40 -0.42 -10.28 -2.90
N LEU A 41 0.47 -9.62 -2.14
CA LEU A 41 1.91 -9.91 -2.14
C LEU A 41 2.20 -11.35 -1.67
N ARG A 42 1.52 -11.82 -0.61
CA ARG A 42 1.64 -13.20 -0.14
C ARG A 42 1.18 -14.21 -1.20
N GLN A 43 0.09 -13.91 -1.91
CA GLN A 43 -0.39 -14.79 -2.98
C GLN A 43 0.58 -14.81 -4.16
N ALA A 44 1.09 -13.64 -4.58
CA ALA A 44 2.09 -13.55 -5.63
C ALA A 44 3.34 -14.39 -5.30
N ARG A 45 3.78 -14.38 -4.04
CA ARG A 45 4.90 -15.23 -3.60
C ARG A 45 4.58 -16.73 -3.69
N LYS A 46 3.36 -17.16 -3.36
CA LYS A 46 2.96 -18.58 -3.52
C LYS A 46 2.93 -19.00 -4.98
N ASP A 47 2.39 -18.14 -5.85
CA ASP A 47 2.31 -18.40 -7.29
C ASP A 47 3.71 -18.52 -7.91
N ASP A 48 4.63 -17.64 -7.53
CA ASP A 48 6.04 -17.67 -7.93
C ASP A 48 6.73 -18.99 -7.54
N LEU A 49 6.57 -19.44 -6.29
CA LEU A 49 7.09 -20.73 -5.83
C LEU A 49 6.50 -21.94 -6.57
N ALA A 50 5.28 -21.81 -7.10
CA ALA A 50 4.63 -22.83 -7.92
C ALA A 50 5.02 -22.77 -9.42
N GLY A 51 5.92 -21.85 -9.80
CA GLY A 51 6.32 -21.63 -11.20
C GLY A 51 5.33 -20.79 -12.01
N ASN A 52 4.30 -20.23 -11.36
CA ASN A 52 3.26 -19.41 -11.98
C ASN A 52 3.53 -17.91 -11.76
N PHE A 53 4.77 -17.46 -11.99
CA PHE A 53 5.16 -16.07 -11.77
C PHE A 53 4.19 -15.11 -12.49
N ARG A 54 3.66 -14.15 -11.74
CA ARG A 54 2.86 -13.05 -12.27
C ARG A 54 3.66 -11.76 -12.10
N PRO A 55 3.91 -11.00 -13.18
CA PRO A 55 4.50 -9.68 -13.07
C PRO A 55 3.67 -8.83 -12.12
N TRP A 56 4.32 -8.30 -11.08
CA TRP A 56 3.66 -7.38 -10.17
C TRP A 56 3.29 -6.11 -10.94
N LYS A 57 2.00 -5.75 -10.92
CA LYS A 57 1.53 -4.46 -11.43
C LYS A 57 1.40 -3.52 -10.24
N PRO A 58 2.27 -2.50 -10.13
CA PRO A 58 2.12 -1.49 -9.09
C PRO A 58 0.74 -0.85 -9.18
N HIS A 59 0.10 -0.62 -8.03
CA HIS A 59 -1.15 0.14 -7.98
C HIS A 59 -0.91 1.64 -8.19
N HIS A 60 0.35 2.10 -8.09
CA HIS A 60 0.78 3.45 -8.44
C HIS A 60 1.54 3.41 -9.78
N THR A 61 0.87 3.85 -10.85
CA THR A 61 1.54 4.31 -12.07
C THR A 61 1.55 5.84 -12.00
N ARG A 62 2.74 6.45 -11.94
CA ARG A 62 2.89 7.91 -12.12
C ARG A 62 2.37 8.35 -13.48
#